data_AF-A0A927UVV7-F1
#
_entry.id   AF-A0A927UVV7-F1
#
_cell.length_a   1.000
_cell.length_b   1.000
_cell.length_c   1.000
_cell.angle_alpha   90.00
_cell.angle_beta   90.00
_cell.angle_gamma   90.00
#
_symmetry.space_group_name_H-M   'P 1'
#
loop_
_entity.id
_entity.type
_entity.pdbx_description
1 polymer ?
#
loop_
_entity_poly.entity_id
_entity_poly.type
_entity_poly.pdbx_seq_one_letter_code
_entity_poly.pdbx_strand_id
1 'polypeptide(L)'
;ATLTMTTLGTFVIKVSTPINGVYNRGEHTLIITVNKLEITPTPTVEPTVKPTEPPTLTPEPTVPIVTPTKEPTAKPSQAPTQTPIGEVKPQVLPVGTKCTADDGTAIYKITVSDIVNGTVTYVAPANKKAATVNVPDTVVISGVTYKVTAIEKKAFSGCKKLNKVTIGKNVAKIGAKAFYGCSKLETLIIKTTKLTVKKVGSKVFGKTPKKMTVKVPKKKFNAYKKMLIKRGVNKKAKFKKN
;
A
#
# COMPACT_ATOMS: atom_id res chain seq x y z
N ALA A 1 -2.26 20.95 1.69
CA ALA A 1 -2.65 22.29 1.24
C ALA A 1 -2.39 22.25 -0.24
N THR A 2 -3.46 21.97 -0.98
CA THR A 2 -3.40 21.68 -2.40
C THR A 2 -3.78 23.00 -3.06
N LEU A 3 -2.80 23.63 -3.71
CA LEU A 3 -3.00 24.93 -4.34
C LEU A 3 -3.28 24.68 -5.81
N THR A 4 -4.56 24.68 -6.18
CA THR A 4 -4.99 24.64 -7.58
C THR A 4 -4.84 26.03 -8.18
N MET A 5 -3.88 26.20 -9.09
CA MET A 5 -3.65 27.46 -9.78
C MET A 5 -4.28 27.38 -11.17
N THR A 6 -5.28 28.23 -11.41
CA THR A 6 -6.04 28.28 -12.66
C THR A 6 -5.54 29.36 -13.63
N THR A 7 -4.49 30.08 -13.25
CA THR A 7 -3.91 31.18 -14.03
C THR A 7 -2.39 31.06 -14.17
N LEU A 8 -1.85 31.51 -15.30
CA LEU A 8 -0.42 31.56 -15.56
C LEU A 8 0.22 32.73 -14.78
N GLY A 9 1.40 32.50 -14.20
CA GLY A 9 2.10 33.54 -13.43
C GLY A 9 3.15 33.01 -12.46
N THR A 10 3.88 33.94 -11.85
CA THR A 10 4.83 33.66 -10.76
C THR A 10 4.16 33.97 -9.43
N PHE A 11 4.10 32.98 -8.56
CA PHE A 11 3.45 33.08 -7.26
C PHE A 11 4.48 32.94 -6.16
N VAL A 12 4.43 33.86 -5.21
CA VAL A 12 5.34 33.91 -4.07
C VAL A 12 4.58 33.46 -2.83
N ILE A 13 4.95 32.31 -2.29
CA ILE A 13 4.32 31.75 -1.09
C ILE A 13 5.26 31.96 0.09
N LYS A 14 4.82 32.76 1.06
CA LYS A 14 5.50 32.91 2.34
C LYS A 14 4.94 31.88 3.31
N VAL A 15 5.79 30.97 3.78
CA VAL A 15 5.39 29.93 4.74
C VAL A 15 6.03 30.26 6.10
N SER A 16 5.20 30.51 7.10
CA SER A 16 5.64 30.66 8.50
C SER A 16 5.30 29.39 9.27
N THR A 17 6.29 28.68 9.80
CA THR A 17 6.08 27.46 10.60
C THR A 17 6.44 27.73 12.06
N PRO A 18 5.59 27.39 13.05
CA PRO A 18 6.01 27.38 14.44
C PRO A 18 6.84 26.13 14.75
N ILE A 19 7.95 26.31 15.47
CA ILE A 19 8.73 25.24 16.10
C ILE A 19 8.89 25.58 17.59
N ASN A 20 8.36 24.70 18.45
CA ASN A 20 8.64 24.59 19.90
C ASN A 20 9.12 25.87 20.61
N GLY A 21 8.27 26.90 20.69
CA GLY A 21 8.42 28.00 21.65
C GLY A 21 9.62 28.95 21.48
N VAL A 22 10.41 28.88 20.41
CA VAL A 22 11.47 29.88 20.14
C VAL A 22 11.33 30.38 18.70
N TYR A 23 10.92 31.64 18.55
CA TYR A 23 10.80 32.34 17.27
C TYR A 23 12.20 32.51 16.66
N ASN A 24 12.49 31.80 15.57
CA ASN A 24 13.62 32.14 14.72
C ASN A 24 13.10 32.82 13.45
N ARG A 25 13.40 34.11 13.32
CA ARG A 25 12.88 35.02 12.28
C ARG A 25 13.62 34.79 10.95
N GLY A 26 13.35 33.66 10.30
CA GLY A 26 13.74 33.41 8.92
C GLY A 26 12.50 33.33 8.04
N GLU A 27 12.21 34.34 7.23
CA GLU A 27 11.18 34.22 6.19
C GLU A 27 11.68 33.25 5.12
N HIS A 28 11.03 32.09 4.99
CA HIS A 28 11.31 31.16 3.89
C HIS A 28 10.30 31.41 2.76
N THR A 29 10.82 31.91 1.64
CA THR A 29 10.04 32.25 0.45
C THR A 29 10.16 31.14 -0.58
N LEU A 30 9.03 30.55 -1.00
CA LEU A 30 8.98 29.59 -2.10
C LEU A 30 8.38 30.28 -3.34
N ILE A 31 9.13 30.28 -4.45
CA ILE A 31 8.69 30.88 -5.72
C ILE A 31 8.30 29.74 -6.67
N ILE A 32 7.06 29.78 -7.16
CA ILE A 32 6.54 28.80 -8.13
C ILE A 32 6.10 29.55 -9.38
N THR A 33 6.65 29.17 -10.53
CA THR A 33 6.30 29.75 -11.84
C THR A 33 5.56 28.71 -12.67
N VAL A 34 4.32 29.04 -13.06
CA VAL A 34 3.48 28.18 -13.90
C VAL A 34 3.49 28.71 -15.33
N ASN A 35 4.20 28.00 -16.21
CA ASN A 35 4.45 28.44 -17.60
C ASN A 35 3.45 27.90 -18.63
N LYS A 36 2.63 26.89 -18.30
CA LYS A 36 1.66 26.29 -19.23
C LYS A 36 0.52 25.59 -18.49
N LEU A 37 -0.71 25.75 -18.96
CA LEU A 37 -1.92 25.05 -18.47
C LEU A 37 -2.50 24.22 -19.63
N GLU A 38 -2.72 22.92 -19.41
CA GLU A 38 -3.40 22.03 -20.37
C GLU A 38 -4.81 21.74 -19.85
N ILE A 39 -5.83 22.13 -20.63
CA ILE A 39 -7.24 21.94 -20.29
C ILE A 39 -7.74 20.74 -21.10
N THR A 40 -7.99 19.61 -20.44
CA THR A 40 -8.64 18.46 -21.09
C THR A 40 -10.16 18.60 -21.00
N PRO A 41 -10.91 18.64 -22.12
CA PRO A 41 -12.36 18.70 -22.08
C PRO A 41 -12.96 17.38 -21.59
N THR A 42 -13.93 17.46 -20.69
CA THR A 42 -14.69 16.33 -20.15
C THR A 42 -15.71 15.82 -21.18
N PRO A 43 -15.90 14.50 -21.37
CA PRO A 43 -16.88 13.98 -22.33
C PRO A 43 -18.32 14.12 -21.81
N THR A 44 -19.18 14.74 -22.62
CA THR A 44 -20.64 14.84 -22.43
C THR A 44 -21.30 13.49 -22.77
N VAL A 45 -22.10 12.93 -21.87
CA VAL A 45 -22.91 11.72 -22.11
C VAL A 45 -24.38 12.14 -22.28
N GLU A 46 -24.96 11.82 -23.42
CA GLU A 46 -26.34 12.11 -23.82
C GLU A 46 -27.28 10.96 -23.37
N PRO A 47 -28.48 11.22 -22.82
CA PRO A 47 -29.37 10.15 -22.34
C PRO A 47 -30.26 9.61 -23.47
N THR A 48 -30.19 8.31 -23.74
CA THR A 48 -31.08 7.60 -24.68
C THR A 48 -32.35 7.12 -23.96
N VAL A 49 -33.52 7.57 -24.42
CA VAL A 49 -34.84 7.19 -23.89
C VAL A 49 -35.36 5.95 -24.65
N LYS A 50 -35.77 4.89 -23.93
CA LYS A 50 -36.43 3.71 -24.51
C LYS A 50 -37.95 3.78 -24.26
N PRO A 51 -38.83 3.55 -25.25
CA PRO A 51 -40.29 3.55 -25.04
C PRO A 51 -40.80 2.32 -24.28
N THR A 52 -41.77 2.55 -23.40
CA THR A 52 -42.48 1.57 -22.57
C THR A 52 -43.77 1.14 -23.28
N GLU A 53 -43.99 -0.17 -23.40
CA GLU A 53 -45.22 -0.78 -23.94
C GLU A 53 -46.25 -1.02 -22.80
N PRO A 54 -47.56 -0.83 -23.03
CA PRO A 54 -48.58 -0.90 -21.97
C PRO A 54 -49.01 -2.35 -21.65
N PRO A 55 -49.35 -2.69 -20.38
CA PRO A 55 -49.89 -4.00 -20.03
C PRO A 55 -51.40 -4.10 -20.21
N THR A 56 -51.84 -5.24 -20.75
CA THR A 56 -53.24 -5.65 -20.96
C THR A 56 -53.85 -6.26 -19.69
N LEU A 57 -55.10 -5.90 -19.38
CA LEU A 57 -55.90 -6.37 -18.23
C LEU A 57 -56.75 -7.60 -18.58
N THR A 58 -56.88 -8.58 -17.66
CA THR A 58 -58.09 -9.44 -17.46
C THR A 58 -57.97 -10.25 -16.13
N PRO A 59 -59.04 -10.84 -15.54
CA PRO A 59 -59.50 -10.53 -14.17
C PRO A 59 -59.37 -11.68 -13.14
N GLU A 60 -59.57 -11.31 -11.86
CA GLU A 60 -59.67 -12.14 -10.65
C GLU A 60 -60.80 -13.19 -10.66
N PRO A 61 -60.70 -14.19 -9.76
CA PRO A 61 -61.82 -14.44 -8.85
C PRO A 61 -61.43 -14.61 -7.36
N THR A 62 -62.04 -13.75 -6.55
CA THR A 62 -62.72 -13.91 -5.24
C THR A 62 -62.16 -14.77 -4.08
N VAL A 63 -61.92 -14.04 -2.99
CA VAL A 63 -61.57 -14.25 -1.56
C VAL A 63 -62.40 -15.32 -0.78
N PRO A 64 -61.96 -15.80 0.43
CA PRO A 64 -62.21 -15.04 1.67
C PRO A 64 -61.12 -15.06 2.78
N ILE A 65 -60.78 -13.85 3.23
CA ILE A 65 -60.73 -13.33 4.62
C ILE A 65 -60.20 -14.24 5.74
N VAL A 66 -58.99 -13.92 6.23
CA VAL A 66 -58.64 -13.95 7.67
C VAL A 66 -57.62 -12.83 7.98
N THR A 67 -57.89 -12.01 8.99
CA THR A 67 -56.99 -11.00 9.60
C THR A 67 -56.95 -11.23 11.12
N PRO A 68 -56.03 -10.59 11.89
CA PRO A 68 -54.65 -10.17 11.63
C PRO A 68 -53.68 -10.59 12.77
N THR A 69 -52.39 -10.83 12.47
CA THR A 69 -51.32 -10.86 13.50
C THR A 69 -50.25 -9.84 13.16
N LYS A 70 -49.99 -8.97 14.15
CA LYS A 70 -49.07 -7.83 14.13
C LYS A 70 -47.65 -8.23 13.70
N GLU A 71 -47.11 -7.54 12.70
CA GLU A 71 -45.68 -7.50 12.40
C GLU A 71 -45.15 -6.05 12.53
N PRO A 72 -43.98 -5.82 13.16
CA PRO A 72 -43.48 -4.48 13.43
C PRO A 72 -42.97 -3.76 12.19
N THR A 73 -43.31 -2.48 12.15
CA THR A 73 -42.95 -1.44 11.18
C THR A 73 -41.46 -1.41 10.81
N ALA A 74 -41.13 -1.81 9.58
CA ALA A 74 -39.87 -1.47 8.94
C ALA A 74 -39.93 -0.01 8.43
N LYS A 75 -39.22 0.87 9.12
CA LYS A 75 -38.95 2.25 8.70
C LYS A 75 -38.05 2.25 7.45
N PRO A 76 -38.33 3.06 6.41
CA PRO A 76 -37.48 3.13 5.22
C PRO A 76 -36.07 3.61 5.58
N SER A 77 -35.08 2.74 5.32
CA SER A 77 -33.66 3.04 5.46
C SER A 77 -33.28 4.11 4.43
N GLN A 78 -32.85 5.25 4.95
CA GLN A 78 -32.29 6.37 4.20
C GLN A 78 -31.13 5.91 3.32
N ALA A 79 -31.04 6.53 2.14
CA ALA A 79 -29.93 6.43 1.21
C ALA A 79 -28.58 6.67 1.93
N PRO A 80 -27.50 5.98 1.53
CA PRO A 80 -26.19 6.19 2.12
C PRO A 80 -25.73 7.63 1.86
N THR A 81 -25.79 8.44 2.90
CA THR A 81 -25.20 9.77 2.94
C THR A 81 -23.69 9.61 2.78
N GLN A 82 -23.17 10.02 1.63
CA GLN A 82 -21.73 10.16 1.42
C GLN A 82 -21.26 11.33 2.29
N THR A 83 -20.71 11.02 3.45
CA THR A 83 -19.93 11.98 4.25
C THR A 83 -18.76 12.47 3.40
N PRO A 84 -18.55 13.78 3.24
CA PRO A 84 -17.36 14.32 2.59
C PRO A 84 -16.13 13.81 3.33
N ILE A 85 -15.32 13.02 2.66
CA ILE A 85 -14.01 12.58 3.17
C ILE A 85 -13.17 13.85 3.24
N GLY A 86 -13.02 14.42 4.43
CA GLY A 86 -12.17 15.58 4.64
C GLY A 86 -10.78 15.31 4.04
N GLU A 87 -10.32 16.25 3.20
CA GLU A 87 -9.02 16.17 2.54
C GLU A 87 -7.93 16.02 3.61
N VAL A 88 -7.40 14.80 3.78
CA VAL A 88 -6.29 14.54 4.72
C VAL A 88 -5.07 15.24 4.14
N LYS A 89 -4.80 16.47 4.61
CA LYS A 89 -3.62 17.24 4.25
C LYS A 89 -2.38 16.33 4.44
N PRO A 90 -1.55 16.11 3.39
CA PRO A 90 -0.37 15.27 3.53
C PRO A 90 0.54 15.81 4.64
N GLN A 91 0.93 14.94 5.57
CA GLN A 91 1.81 15.28 6.69
C GLN A 91 3.07 14.41 6.64
N VAL A 92 4.23 15.06 6.65
CA VAL A 92 5.51 14.35 6.75
C VAL A 92 5.78 14.04 8.22
N LEU A 93 5.94 12.76 8.52
CA LEU A 93 6.22 12.30 9.89
C LEU A 93 7.75 12.21 10.10
N PRO A 94 8.27 12.46 11.33
CA PRO A 94 9.70 12.46 11.61
C PRO A 94 10.42 11.15 11.27
N VAL A 95 11.73 11.23 10.97
CA VAL A 95 12.58 10.04 10.80
C VAL A 95 12.57 9.19 12.07
N GLY A 96 12.49 7.86 11.89
CA GLY A 96 12.43 6.89 12.98
C GLY A 96 11.01 6.56 13.44
N THR A 97 10.01 7.35 13.06
CA THR A 97 8.59 7.10 13.39
C THR A 97 8.15 5.75 12.86
N LYS A 98 7.56 4.93 13.75
CA LYS A 98 6.88 3.69 13.38
C LYS A 98 5.40 3.97 13.20
N CYS A 99 4.85 3.58 12.07
CA CYS A 99 3.47 3.84 11.70
C CYS A 99 2.92 2.66 10.90
N THR A 100 1.61 2.46 10.99
CA THR A 100 0.89 1.56 10.09
C THR A 100 0.64 2.30 8.78
N ALA A 101 0.77 1.63 7.64
CA ALA A 101 0.40 2.21 6.36
C ALA A 101 -1.09 2.55 6.30
N ASP A 102 -1.46 3.46 5.41
CA ASP A 102 -2.85 3.91 5.25
C ASP A 102 -3.79 2.76 4.82
N ASP A 103 -3.24 1.73 4.16
CA ASP A 103 -3.95 0.50 3.79
C ASP A 103 -4.09 -0.54 4.93
N GLY A 104 -3.52 -0.27 6.11
CA GLY A 104 -3.56 -1.15 7.27
C GLY A 104 -2.76 -2.45 7.13
N THR A 105 -2.00 -2.66 6.04
CA THR A 105 -1.44 -3.98 5.72
C THR A 105 -0.15 -4.31 6.47
N ALA A 106 0.62 -3.28 6.85
CA ALA A 106 1.92 -3.46 7.48
C ALA A 106 2.37 -2.24 8.30
N ILE A 107 3.32 -2.51 9.19
CA ILE A 107 4.01 -1.51 10.01
C ILE A 107 5.30 -1.13 9.27
N TYR A 108 5.56 0.17 9.21
CA TYR A 108 6.73 0.76 8.58
C TYR A 108 7.48 1.65 9.57
N LYS A 109 8.75 1.91 9.26
CA LYS A 109 9.59 2.89 9.96
C LYS A 109 10.14 3.88 8.95
N ILE A 110 9.92 5.17 9.17
CA ILE A 110 10.42 6.23 8.30
C ILE A 110 11.93 6.33 8.42
N THR A 111 12.62 6.29 7.28
CA THR A 111 14.08 6.41 7.22
C THR A 111 14.53 7.72 6.58
N VAL A 112 13.72 8.28 5.68
CA VAL A 112 13.89 9.63 5.15
C VAL A 112 12.53 10.29 5.18
N SER A 113 12.44 11.40 5.89
CA SER A 113 11.24 12.21 6.10
C SER A 113 11.19 13.30 5.03
N ASP A 114 10.71 12.95 3.84
CA ASP A 114 10.65 13.85 2.69
C ASP A 114 9.40 13.53 1.84
N ILE A 115 8.79 14.54 1.24
CA ILE A 115 7.54 14.40 0.45
C ILE A 115 7.81 13.68 -0.88
N VAL A 116 8.97 13.89 -1.50
CA VAL A 116 9.30 13.43 -2.85
C VAL A 116 10.21 12.21 -2.83
N ASN A 117 11.20 12.23 -1.94
CA ASN A 117 12.27 11.25 -1.79
C ASN A 117 12.15 10.44 -0.51
N GLY A 118 10.99 10.48 0.14
CA GLY A 118 10.70 9.73 1.35
C GLY A 118 11.01 8.24 1.19
N THR A 119 11.63 7.66 2.22
CA THR A 119 11.91 6.23 2.27
C THR A 119 11.49 5.62 3.59
N VAL A 120 11.13 4.33 3.54
CA VAL A 120 10.72 3.55 4.70
C VAL A 120 11.39 2.18 4.73
N THR A 121 11.47 1.62 5.94
CA THR A 121 11.76 0.22 6.21
C THR A 121 10.47 -0.52 6.58
N TYR A 122 10.21 -1.65 5.95
CA TYR A 122 9.14 -2.58 6.32
C TYR A 122 9.47 -3.26 7.65
N VAL A 123 8.70 -2.98 8.70
CA VAL A 123 8.94 -3.46 10.07
C VAL A 123 8.34 -4.84 10.28
N ALA A 124 7.04 -5.00 10.01
CA ALA A 124 6.31 -6.24 10.20
C ALA A 124 4.97 -6.21 9.44
N PRO A 125 4.40 -7.36 9.05
CA PRO A 125 3.02 -7.41 8.59
C PRO A 125 2.06 -7.09 9.74
N ALA A 126 0.94 -6.43 9.44
CA ALA A 126 -0.10 -6.19 10.44
C ALA A 126 -0.70 -7.53 10.92
N ASN A 127 -0.89 -8.48 9.98
CA ASN A 127 -1.37 -9.83 10.28
C ASN A 127 -0.24 -10.88 10.16
N LYS A 128 0.29 -11.34 11.30
CA LYS A 128 1.32 -12.41 11.35
C LYS A 128 0.82 -13.80 10.88
N LYS A 129 -0.49 -13.99 10.76
CA LYS A 129 -1.14 -15.23 10.31
C LYS A 129 -1.47 -15.20 8.81
N ALA A 130 -1.16 -14.12 8.09
CA ALA A 130 -1.42 -14.00 6.66
C ALA A 130 -0.70 -15.09 5.86
N ALA A 131 -1.42 -15.69 4.89
CA ALA A 131 -0.87 -16.72 4.01
C ALA A 131 -0.04 -16.14 2.86
N THR A 132 -0.39 -14.94 2.39
CA THR A 132 0.33 -14.23 1.34
C THR A 132 0.70 -12.84 1.84
N VAL A 133 1.95 -12.44 1.65
CA VAL A 133 2.40 -11.07 1.93
C VAL A 133 3.11 -10.48 0.73
N ASN A 134 2.78 -9.22 0.44
CA ASN A 134 3.49 -8.38 -0.51
C ASN A 134 4.25 -7.29 0.26
N VAL A 135 5.57 -7.22 0.07
CA VAL A 135 6.38 -6.06 0.44
C VAL A 135 6.42 -5.17 -0.81
N PRO A 136 5.67 -4.06 -0.85
CA PRO A 136 5.46 -3.30 -2.08
C PRO A 136 6.70 -2.49 -2.49
N ASP A 137 6.64 -1.89 -3.68
CA ASP A 137 7.68 -0.99 -4.17
C ASP A 137 7.62 0.36 -3.44
N THR A 138 6.40 0.82 -3.16
CA THR A 138 6.05 2.08 -2.48
C THR A 138 4.87 1.85 -1.55
N VAL A 139 4.67 2.75 -0.58
CA VAL A 139 3.55 2.75 0.36
C VAL A 139 3.13 4.18 0.67
N VAL A 140 1.85 4.41 0.92
CA VAL A 140 1.32 5.71 1.34
C VAL A 140 1.16 5.72 2.86
N ILE A 141 1.66 6.76 3.50
CA ILE A 141 1.57 7.00 4.94
C ILE A 141 1.20 8.46 5.13
N SER A 142 0.04 8.72 5.73
CA SER A 142 -0.49 10.07 5.96
C SER A 142 -0.54 10.91 4.69
N GLY A 143 -0.94 10.29 3.56
CA GLY A 143 -1.04 10.96 2.26
C GLY A 143 0.29 11.21 1.53
N VAL A 144 1.43 10.78 2.08
CA VAL A 144 2.75 10.88 1.45
C VAL A 144 3.21 9.52 0.95
N THR A 145 3.74 9.46 -0.28
CA THR A 145 4.25 8.22 -0.88
C THR A 145 5.73 8.00 -0.54
N TYR A 146 6.04 6.88 0.12
CA TYR A 146 7.39 6.49 0.48
C TYR A 146 7.88 5.29 -0.33
N LYS A 147 9.16 5.27 -0.69
CA LYS A 147 9.81 4.08 -1.28
C LYS A 147 10.18 3.07 -0.20
N VAL A 148 9.79 1.80 -0.38
CA VAL A 148 10.18 0.72 0.55
C VAL A 148 11.57 0.22 0.19
N THR A 149 12.57 0.58 1.01
CA THR A 149 13.99 0.33 0.70
C THR A 149 14.59 -0.81 1.51
N ALA A 150 13.96 -1.21 2.60
CA ALA A 150 14.49 -2.24 3.49
C ALA A 150 13.40 -3.09 4.15
N ILE A 151 13.76 -4.31 4.53
CA ILE A 151 12.98 -5.17 5.43
C ILE A 151 13.73 -5.27 6.76
N GLU A 152 13.05 -5.04 7.87
CA GLU A 152 13.66 -5.00 9.20
C GLU A 152 14.12 -6.39 9.67
N LYS A 153 15.05 -6.39 10.64
CA LYS A 153 15.47 -7.59 11.35
C LYS A 153 14.24 -8.28 11.96
N LYS A 154 14.11 -9.59 11.76
CA LYS A 154 12.99 -10.42 12.25
C LYS A 154 11.59 -10.01 11.77
N ALA A 155 11.43 -9.20 10.70
CA ALA A 155 10.12 -8.68 10.26
C ALA A 155 9.01 -9.75 10.09
N PHE A 156 9.36 -10.92 9.53
CA PHE A 156 8.47 -12.08 9.35
C PHE A 156 8.86 -13.26 10.23
N SER A 157 9.68 -13.05 11.26
CA SER A 157 10.16 -14.14 12.11
C SER A 157 8.98 -14.85 12.78
N GLY A 158 8.85 -16.16 12.54
CA GLY A 158 7.79 -16.98 13.12
C GLY A 158 6.43 -16.90 12.42
N CYS A 159 6.34 -16.32 11.22
CA CYS A 159 5.12 -16.35 10.41
C CYS A 159 4.87 -17.77 9.87
N LYS A 160 4.36 -18.67 10.72
CA LYS A 160 4.18 -20.11 10.43
C LYS A 160 3.12 -20.40 9.36
N LYS A 161 2.19 -19.47 9.09
CA LYS A 161 1.14 -19.62 8.07
C LYS A 161 1.51 -19.03 6.71
N LEU A 162 2.63 -18.30 6.63
CA LEU A 162 3.05 -17.60 5.42
C LEU A 162 3.50 -18.58 4.35
N ASN A 163 2.74 -18.65 3.25
CA ASN A 163 3.00 -19.49 2.08
C ASN A 163 3.74 -18.73 0.99
N LYS A 164 3.34 -17.49 0.70
CA LYS A 164 3.87 -16.70 -0.42
C LYS A 164 4.36 -15.33 0.03
N VAL A 165 5.56 -14.97 -0.42
CA VAL A 165 6.13 -13.63 -0.23
C VAL A 165 6.55 -13.05 -1.56
N THR A 166 6.16 -11.80 -1.81
CA THR A 166 6.68 -10.99 -2.92
C THR A 166 7.46 -9.81 -2.36
N ILE A 167 8.71 -9.63 -2.82
CA ILE A 167 9.59 -8.51 -2.45
C ILE A 167 9.67 -7.54 -3.63
N GLY A 168 9.29 -6.29 -3.40
CA GLY A 168 9.28 -5.21 -4.36
C GLY A 168 10.65 -4.84 -4.93
N LYS A 169 10.65 -4.03 -6.00
CA LYS A 169 11.81 -3.61 -6.80
C LYS A 169 12.75 -2.66 -6.05
N ASN A 170 12.23 -1.88 -5.11
CA ASN A 170 12.99 -0.85 -4.39
C ASN A 170 13.80 -1.38 -3.20
N VAL A 171 13.49 -2.58 -2.73
CA VAL A 171 14.13 -3.17 -1.54
C VAL A 171 15.62 -3.43 -1.83
N ALA A 172 16.50 -2.76 -1.09
CA ALA A 172 17.95 -2.88 -1.20
C ALA A 172 18.59 -3.58 0.02
N LYS A 173 17.84 -3.73 1.13
CA LYS A 173 18.34 -4.33 2.39
C LYS A 173 17.33 -5.30 2.98
N ILE A 174 17.80 -6.43 3.50
CA ILE A 174 16.97 -7.41 4.25
C ILE A 174 17.66 -7.72 5.57
N GLY A 175 16.99 -7.47 6.68
CA GLY A 175 17.54 -7.66 8.02
C GLY A 175 17.84 -9.12 8.37
N ALA A 176 18.67 -9.33 9.40
CA ALA A 176 18.97 -10.67 9.89
C ALA A 176 17.70 -11.37 10.39
N LYS A 177 17.60 -12.69 10.13
CA LYS A 177 16.45 -13.51 10.52
C LYS A 177 15.10 -13.00 10.02
N ALA A 178 15.05 -12.19 8.94
CA ALA A 178 13.80 -11.56 8.49
C ALA A 178 12.68 -12.57 8.21
N PHE A 179 12.96 -13.73 7.63
CA PHE A 179 11.99 -14.81 7.37
C PHE A 179 12.27 -16.08 8.20
N TYR A 180 12.89 -15.90 9.37
CA TYR A 180 13.29 -17.03 10.19
C TYR A 180 12.08 -17.78 10.75
N GLY A 181 12.01 -19.09 10.55
CA GLY A 181 10.90 -19.92 11.06
C GLY A 181 9.58 -19.75 10.30
N CYS A 182 9.58 -19.17 9.10
CA CYS A 182 8.44 -19.23 8.18
C CYS A 182 8.31 -20.65 7.60
N SER A 183 7.81 -21.59 8.42
CA SER A 183 7.85 -23.03 8.15
C SER A 183 6.93 -23.51 7.02
N LYS A 184 6.03 -22.67 6.52
CA LYS A 184 5.15 -22.97 5.38
C LYS A 184 5.47 -22.15 4.12
N LEU A 185 6.61 -21.45 4.09
CA LEU A 185 6.96 -20.59 2.95
C LEU A 185 7.32 -21.43 1.72
N GLU A 186 6.38 -21.56 0.79
CA GLU A 186 6.51 -22.33 -0.44
C GLU A 186 6.98 -21.49 -1.62
N THR A 187 6.58 -20.21 -1.68
CA THR A 187 6.89 -19.33 -2.81
C THR A 187 7.52 -18.03 -2.35
N LEU A 188 8.75 -17.78 -2.81
CA LEU A 188 9.45 -16.50 -2.66
C LEU A 188 9.67 -15.86 -4.02
N ILE A 189 9.19 -14.63 -4.19
CA ILE A 189 9.37 -13.84 -5.42
C ILE A 189 10.17 -12.60 -5.07
N ILE A 190 11.32 -12.42 -5.70
CA ILE A 190 12.18 -11.24 -5.52
C ILE A 190 12.18 -10.45 -6.83
N LYS A 191 11.63 -9.23 -6.82
CA LYS A 191 11.61 -8.34 -8.00
C LYS A 191 12.81 -7.38 -8.04
N THR A 192 13.40 -7.06 -6.88
CA THR A 192 14.54 -6.15 -6.77
C THR A 192 15.83 -6.71 -7.37
N THR A 193 16.59 -5.86 -8.06
CA THR A 193 17.96 -6.11 -8.52
C THR A 193 19.04 -5.46 -7.63
N LYS A 194 18.63 -4.81 -6.53
CA LYS A 194 19.47 -3.95 -5.67
C LYS A 194 20.08 -4.68 -4.47
N LEU A 195 19.77 -5.97 -4.25
CA LEU A 195 20.29 -6.74 -3.13
C LEU A 195 21.75 -7.13 -3.35
N THR A 196 22.53 -7.07 -2.28
CA THR A 196 23.93 -7.52 -2.26
C THR A 196 24.19 -8.35 -1.01
N VAL A 197 25.27 -9.14 -1.03
CA VAL A 197 25.67 -9.98 0.11
C VAL A 197 25.84 -9.12 1.38
N LYS A 198 26.39 -7.91 1.28
CA LYS A 198 26.58 -7.00 2.42
C LYS A 198 25.26 -6.49 3.02
N LYS A 199 24.22 -6.31 2.19
CA LYS A 199 22.92 -5.71 2.59
C LYS A 199 21.85 -6.71 2.98
N VAL A 200 22.06 -8.00 2.74
CA VAL A 200 21.21 -9.05 3.28
C VAL A 200 21.78 -9.46 4.65
N GLY A 201 20.96 -9.85 5.61
CA GLY A 201 21.41 -10.30 6.93
C GLY A 201 21.77 -11.78 6.98
N SER A 202 22.25 -12.26 8.12
CA SER A 202 22.49 -13.69 8.38
C SER A 202 21.19 -14.44 8.65
N LYS A 203 21.13 -15.75 8.31
CA LYS A 203 20.02 -16.66 8.65
C LYS A 203 18.63 -16.14 8.27
N VAL A 204 18.53 -15.40 7.16
CA VAL A 204 17.28 -14.76 6.70
C VAL A 204 16.19 -15.80 6.49
N PHE A 205 16.52 -16.92 5.85
CA PHE A 205 15.61 -18.04 5.58
C PHE A 205 15.93 -19.25 6.47
N GLY A 206 16.43 -19.02 7.69
CA GLY A 206 16.65 -20.14 8.61
C GLY A 206 15.31 -20.78 9.01
N LYS A 207 15.25 -22.11 9.08
CA LYS A 207 14.03 -22.87 9.40
C LYS A 207 12.85 -22.64 8.43
N THR A 208 13.11 -22.30 7.17
CA THR A 208 12.11 -22.35 6.09
C THR A 208 12.07 -23.76 5.46
N PRO A 209 11.02 -24.10 4.67
CA PRO A 209 10.94 -25.40 4.00
C PRO A 209 12.17 -25.74 3.15
N LYS A 210 12.48 -27.05 3.09
CA LYS A 210 13.54 -27.57 2.21
C LYS A 210 13.15 -27.47 0.73
N LYS A 211 11.87 -27.71 0.42
CA LYS A 211 11.28 -27.63 -0.92
C LYS A 211 10.48 -26.32 -1.00
N MET A 212 10.99 -25.36 -1.75
CA MET A 212 10.29 -24.11 -2.05
C MET A 212 10.67 -23.63 -3.46
N THR A 213 9.82 -22.80 -4.06
CA THR A 213 10.10 -22.12 -5.32
C THR A 213 10.60 -20.71 -5.04
N VAL A 214 11.78 -20.38 -5.57
CA VAL A 214 12.39 -19.06 -5.46
C VAL A 214 12.52 -18.44 -6.85
N LYS A 215 11.73 -17.39 -7.10
CA LYS A 215 11.79 -16.60 -8.33
C LYS A 215 12.67 -15.38 -8.12
N VAL A 216 13.67 -15.19 -8.97
CA VAL A 216 14.63 -14.07 -8.90
C VAL A 216 14.79 -13.40 -10.26
N PRO A 217 15.22 -12.14 -10.33
CA PRO A 217 15.35 -11.43 -11.60
C PRO A 217 16.35 -12.12 -12.53
N LYS A 218 15.98 -12.30 -13.80
CA LYS A 218 16.82 -12.97 -14.82
C LYS A 218 18.27 -12.47 -14.81
N LYS A 219 18.47 -11.15 -14.75
CA LYS A 219 19.80 -10.49 -14.75
C LYS A 219 20.67 -10.81 -13.53
N LYS A 220 20.08 -11.21 -12.39
CA LYS A 220 20.80 -11.48 -11.12
C LYS A 220 20.71 -12.93 -10.67
N PHE A 221 20.22 -13.84 -11.54
CA PHE A 221 19.87 -15.21 -11.18
C PHE A 221 20.98 -15.96 -10.44
N ASN A 222 22.19 -16.02 -11.01
CA ASN A 222 23.31 -16.76 -10.42
C ASN A 222 23.79 -16.14 -9.10
N ALA A 223 23.92 -14.82 -9.06
CA ALA A 223 24.33 -14.09 -7.85
C ALA A 223 23.34 -14.30 -6.71
N TYR A 224 22.04 -14.17 -7.01
CA TYR A 224 20.98 -14.31 -6.01
C TYR A 224 20.83 -15.76 -5.56
N LYS A 225 20.91 -16.75 -6.45
CA LYS A 225 20.90 -18.17 -6.08
C LYS A 225 21.98 -18.48 -5.04
N LYS A 226 23.23 -18.10 -5.31
CA LYS A 226 24.37 -18.30 -4.39
C LYS A 226 24.15 -17.55 -3.06
N MET A 227 23.78 -16.28 -3.13
CA MET A 227 23.54 -15.45 -1.95
C MET A 227 22.41 -16.02 -1.08
N LEU A 228 21.26 -16.34 -1.65
CA LEU A 228 20.08 -16.79 -0.91
C LEU A 228 20.31 -18.15 -0.22
N ILE A 229 21.03 -19.06 -0.88
CA ILE A 229 21.46 -20.33 -0.27
C ILE A 229 22.36 -20.06 0.95
N LYS A 230 23.37 -19.19 0.80
CA LYS A 230 24.21 -18.75 1.94
C LYS A 230 23.40 -18.12 3.07
N ARG A 231 22.21 -17.58 2.78
CA ARG A 231 21.32 -16.92 3.77
C ARG A 231 20.18 -17.79 4.28
N GLY A 232 20.20 -19.09 3.98
CA GLY A 232 19.35 -20.09 4.61
C GLY A 232 18.37 -20.78 3.68
N VAL A 233 18.25 -20.34 2.42
CA VAL A 233 17.44 -21.09 1.44
C VAL A 233 18.10 -22.46 1.21
N ASN A 234 17.30 -23.52 1.26
CA ASN A 234 17.85 -24.85 1.08
C ASN A 234 18.38 -25.07 -0.34
N LYS A 235 19.49 -25.81 -0.48
CA LYS A 235 20.08 -26.16 -1.79
C LYS A 235 19.12 -26.92 -2.71
N LYS A 236 18.12 -27.60 -2.15
CA LYS A 236 17.06 -28.34 -2.87
C LYS A 236 15.89 -27.45 -3.33
N ALA A 237 15.91 -26.15 -3.05
CA ALA A 237 14.88 -25.23 -3.52
C ALA A 237 14.91 -25.07 -5.05
N LYS A 238 13.74 -24.94 -5.68
CA LYS A 238 13.59 -24.75 -7.12
C LYS A 238 13.76 -23.27 -7.46
N PHE A 239 14.89 -22.91 -8.05
CA PHE A 239 15.14 -21.54 -8.52
C PHE A 239 14.59 -21.34 -9.94
N LYS A 240 13.83 -20.27 -10.16
CA LYS A 240 13.28 -19.86 -11.46
C LYS A 240 13.63 -18.40 -11.76
N LYS A 241 13.77 -18.07 -13.03
CA LYS A 241 13.87 -16.68 -13.50
C LYS A 241 12.46 -16.08 -13.50
N ASN A 242 12.31 -14.83 -13.08
CA ASN A 242 11.10 -14.05 -13.34
C ASN A 242 11.31 -13.05 -14.48
#